data_AF-A0A2E1S990-F1
#
_entry.id   AF-A0A2E1S990-F1
#
_cell.length_a   1.000
_cell.length_b   1.000
_cell.length_c   1.000
_cell.angle_alpha   90.00
_cell.angle_beta   90.00
_cell.angle_gamma   90.00
#
_symmetry.space_group_name_H-M   'P 1'
#
loop_
_entity.id
_entity.type
_entity.pdbx_description
1 polymer ?
#
loop_
_entity_poly.entity_id
_entity_poly.type
_entity_poly.pdbx_seq_one_letter_code
_entity_poly.pdbx_strand_id
1 'polypeptide(L)'
;MKKNLVITAAVGLKVEQLTLFIKSLRKYYQNDVCFVIGEADHELEKELIRNQIFIIKTKISKKAIQFKRYEIFLNFLKNKKYENILCCDSRDIYFQSDPFNFNYKGKINFFLEDKKIKDCPFNKNWIIKTYGEKQYEEINEKIILCSGTVMGSQSKIIEYFTLIINNISKFKYKRKLKYSLTFRIDPEGRGCDQGHANYIVHKKLIKNINLYKNSSGPFATVFYLKNIYFNKKNELLNSSNDPYILVHQYDKRWDEFKSNVNEIRKKIGIDRIL
;
A
#
# COMPACT_ATOMS: atom_id res chain seq x y z
N MET A 1 -8.53 -0.63 26.01
CA MET A 1 -7.56 -0.08 25.03
C MET A 1 -8.22 -0.03 23.66
N LYS A 2 -7.99 1.01 22.88
CA LYS A 2 -8.53 1.11 21.53
C LYS A 2 -7.74 0.19 20.59
N LYS A 3 -8.45 -0.63 19.82
CA LYS A 3 -7.85 -1.69 18.99
C LYS A 3 -7.59 -1.13 17.59
N ASN A 4 -6.36 -1.22 17.08
CA ASN A 4 -6.01 -0.85 15.71
C ASN A 4 -5.85 -2.10 14.83
N LEU A 5 -5.77 -1.95 13.51
CA LEU A 5 -5.60 -3.05 12.56
C LEU A 5 -4.64 -2.68 11.44
N VAL A 6 -3.66 -3.55 11.16
CA VAL A 6 -2.96 -3.56 9.86
C VAL A 6 -3.59 -4.63 8.98
N ILE A 7 -4.02 -4.28 7.76
CA ILE A 7 -4.63 -5.21 6.81
C ILE A 7 -3.93 -5.15 5.46
N THR A 8 -3.62 -6.33 4.90
CA THR A 8 -2.89 -6.44 3.64
C THR A 8 -3.29 -7.70 2.86
N ALA A 9 -2.90 -7.75 1.58
CA ALA A 9 -3.04 -8.92 0.72
C ALA A 9 -1.66 -9.41 0.27
N ALA A 10 -1.49 -10.73 0.23
CA ALA A 10 -0.22 -11.41 -0.02
C ALA A 10 -0.38 -12.68 -0.87
N VAL A 11 -1.44 -12.77 -1.68
CA VAL A 11 -1.74 -13.94 -2.52
C VAL A 11 -0.58 -14.26 -3.47
N GLY A 12 -0.04 -15.47 -3.37
CA GLY A 12 1.06 -15.94 -4.22
C GLY A 12 2.39 -15.21 -3.96
N LEU A 13 2.61 -14.74 -2.73
CA LEU A 13 3.89 -14.28 -2.22
C LEU A 13 4.53 -15.38 -1.37
N LYS A 14 5.86 -15.47 -1.43
CA LYS A 14 6.63 -16.41 -0.60
C LYS A 14 6.93 -15.81 0.77
N VAL A 15 7.21 -16.67 1.75
CA VAL A 15 7.59 -16.28 3.12
C VAL A 15 8.76 -15.28 3.12
N GLU A 16 9.78 -15.52 2.31
CA GLU A 16 10.99 -14.67 2.26
C GLU A 16 10.69 -13.24 1.81
N GLN A 17 9.67 -13.07 0.96
CA GLN A 17 9.24 -11.76 0.47
C GLN A 17 8.51 -10.95 1.55
N LEU A 18 8.00 -11.61 2.58
CA LEU A 18 7.18 -11.03 3.64
C LEU A 18 7.90 -10.98 4.98
N THR A 19 9.04 -11.68 5.11
CA THR A 19 9.77 -11.76 6.38
C THR A 19 10.15 -10.38 6.90
N LEU A 20 10.64 -9.49 6.04
CA LEU A 20 11.02 -8.13 6.44
C LEU A 20 9.78 -7.33 6.90
N PHE A 21 8.68 -7.40 6.16
CA PHE A 21 7.41 -6.76 6.55
C PHE A 21 6.95 -7.24 7.94
N ILE A 22 6.84 -8.56 8.10
CA ILE A 22 6.29 -9.18 9.32
C ILE A 22 7.18 -8.87 10.52
N LYS A 23 8.48 -9.14 10.43
CA LYS A 23 9.39 -8.96 11.56
C LYS A 23 9.58 -7.49 11.92
N SER A 24 9.66 -6.59 10.94
CA SER A 24 9.76 -5.16 11.23
C SER A 24 8.49 -4.62 11.86
N LEU A 25 7.29 -5.03 11.39
CA LEU A 25 6.04 -4.65 12.03
C LEU A 25 5.92 -5.20 13.45
N ARG A 26 6.18 -6.50 13.65
CA ARG A 26 6.10 -7.16 14.96
C ARG A 26 7.15 -6.69 15.95
N LYS A 27 8.18 -5.95 15.53
CA LYS A 27 9.08 -5.25 16.45
C LYS A 27 8.36 -4.10 17.17
N TYR A 28 7.41 -3.44 16.52
CA TYR A 28 6.78 -2.22 17.03
C TYR A 28 5.29 -2.35 17.34
N TYR A 29 4.61 -3.36 16.78
CA TYR A 29 3.16 -3.48 16.84
C TYR A 29 2.69 -4.92 17.13
N GLN A 30 2.06 -5.09 18.30
CA GLN A 30 1.61 -6.41 18.81
C GLN A 30 0.12 -6.69 18.63
N ASN A 31 -0.67 -5.69 18.21
CA ASN A 31 -2.12 -5.84 18.05
C ASN A 31 -2.48 -6.55 16.72
N ASP A 32 -3.75 -6.45 16.33
CA ASP A 32 -4.31 -7.18 15.19
C ASP A 32 -3.62 -6.82 13.87
N VAL A 33 -3.18 -7.86 13.17
CA VAL A 33 -2.70 -7.81 11.79
C VAL A 33 -3.48 -8.86 11.01
N CYS A 34 -3.91 -8.54 9.79
CA CYS A 34 -4.69 -9.43 8.94
C CYS A 34 -4.08 -9.52 7.54
N PHE A 35 -3.91 -10.76 7.06
CA PHE A 35 -3.39 -11.07 5.73
C PHE A 35 -4.43 -11.84 4.92
N VAL A 36 -4.65 -11.40 3.68
CA VAL A 36 -5.35 -12.20 2.67
C VAL A 36 -4.32 -13.01 1.88
N ILE A 37 -4.41 -14.33 1.91
CA ILE A 37 -3.48 -15.24 1.21
C ILE A 37 -4.27 -16.23 0.33
N GLY A 38 -3.59 -16.84 -0.65
CA GLY A 38 -4.17 -17.89 -1.47
C GLY A 38 -4.43 -19.16 -0.66
N GLU A 39 -5.42 -19.96 -1.08
CA GLU A 39 -5.72 -21.25 -0.44
C GLU A 39 -4.48 -22.16 -0.38
N ALA A 40 -3.72 -22.22 -1.47
CA ALA A 40 -2.51 -23.04 -1.60
C ALA A 40 -1.24 -22.46 -0.92
N ASP A 41 -1.31 -21.28 -0.29
CA ASP A 41 -0.16 -20.62 0.35
C ASP A 41 0.12 -21.23 1.75
N HIS A 42 0.30 -22.55 1.85
CA HIS A 42 0.40 -23.30 3.12
C HIS A 42 1.63 -22.94 3.96
N GLU A 43 2.80 -22.75 3.33
CA GLU A 43 4.01 -22.35 4.05
C GLU A 43 3.90 -20.93 4.61
N LEU A 44 3.26 -20.04 3.86
CA LEU A 44 2.97 -18.68 4.34
C LEU A 44 1.97 -18.71 5.50
N GLU A 45 0.92 -19.52 5.41
CA GLU A 45 -0.05 -19.70 6.49
C GLU A 45 0.61 -20.11 7.81
N LYS A 46 1.52 -21.11 7.78
CA LYS A 46 2.27 -21.52 8.97
C LYS A 46 3.06 -20.36 9.58
N GLU A 47 3.73 -19.56 8.75
CA GLU A 47 4.50 -18.41 9.22
C GLU A 47 3.60 -17.32 9.83
N LEU A 48 2.44 -17.04 9.21
CA LEU A 48 1.49 -16.05 9.72
C LEU A 48 0.88 -16.49 11.06
N ILE A 49 0.57 -17.78 11.24
CA ILE A 49 0.08 -18.34 12.50
C ILE A 49 1.13 -18.16 13.61
N ARG A 50 2.40 -18.49 13.34
CA ARG A 50 3.51 -18.31 14.30
C ARG A 50 3.65 -16.86 14.77
N ASN A 51 3.31 -15.90 13.92
CA ASN A 51 3.36 -14.47 14.23
C ASN A 51 2.01 -13.91 14.72
N GLN A 52 1.05 -14.76 15.12
CA GLN A 52 -0.27 -14.37 15.64
C GLN A 52 -1.06 -13.44 14.69
N ILE A 53 -0.99 -13.70 13.39
CA ILE A 53 -1.65 -12.90 12.34
C ILE A 53 -2.97 -13.56 11.95
N PHE A 54 -4.05 -12.76 11.80
CA PHE A 54 -5.32 -13.24 11.24
C PHE A 54 -5.17 -13.54 9.75
N ILE A 55 -5.76 -14.65 9.32
CA ILE A 55 -5.64 -15.13 7.95
C ILE A 55 -7.02 -15.16 7.30
N ILE A 56 -7.11 -14.62 6.09
CA ILE A 56 -8.24 -14.80 5.19
C ILE A 56 -7.75 -15.57 3.98
N LYS A 57 -8.28 -16.77 3.76
CA LYS A 57 -8.01 -17.57 2.57
C LYS A 57 -8.87 -17.12 1.40
N THR A 58 -8.32 -17.17 0.19
CA THR A 58 -9.07 -16.84 -1.03
C THR A 58 -8.65 -17.69 -2.24
N LYS A 59 -9.62 -17.97 -3.11
CA LYS A 59 -9.42 -18.55 -4.45
C LYS A 59 -9.07 -17.51 -5.51
N ILE A 60 -9.12 -16.21 -5.16
CA ILE A 60 -8.83 -15.14 -6.11
C ILE A 60 -7.37 -15.18 -6.51
N SER A 61 -7.12 -15.23 -7.82
CA SER A 61 -5.75 -15.29 -8.34
C SER A 61 -4.93 -14.03 -8.01
N LYS A 62 -3.61 -14.17 -7.94
CA LYS A 62 -2.64 -13.08 -7.80
C LYS A 62 -2.84 -11.92 -8.79
N LYS A 63 -3.38 -12.20 -9.98
CA LYS A 63 -3.62 -11.17 -11.01
C LYS A 63 -4.88 -10.33 -10.74
N ALA A 64 -5.84 -10.87 -9.99
CA ALA A 64 -7.11 -10.22 -9.69
C ALA A 64 -7.15 -9.62 -8.28
N ILE A 65 -6.31 -10.11 -7.35
CA ILE A 65 -6.34 -9.70 -5.94
C ILE A 65 -6.15 -8.20 -5.75
N GLN A 66 -5.37 -7.53 -6.61
CA GLN A 66 -5.15 -6.08 -6.56
C GLN A 66 -6.46 -5.28 -6.48
N PHE A 67 -7.46 -5.66 -7.28
CA PHE A 67 -8.75 -4.98 -7.31
C PHE A 67 -9.74 -5.61 -6.31
N LYS A 68 -9.65 -6.92 -6.10
CA LYS A 68 -10.63 -7.67 -5.30
C LYS A 68 -10.35 -7.67 -3.80
N ARG A 69 -9.17 -7.26 -3.37
CA ARG A 69 -8.81 -7.16 -1.95
C ARG A 69 -9.77 -6.26 -1.16
N TYR A 70 -10.26 -5.17 -1.75
CA TYR A 70 -11.15 -4.22 -1.08
C TYR A 70 -12.49 -4.88 -0.67
N GLU A 71 -13.07 -5.73 -1.52
CA GLU A 71 -14.28 -6.50 -1.21
C GLU A 71 -14.04 -7.47 -0.04
N ILE A 72 -12.88 -8.14 -0.05
CA ILE A 72 -12.49 -9.07 1.03
C ILE A 72 -12.28 -8.31 2.35
N PHE A 73 -11.60 -7.17 2.30
CA PHE A 73 -11.37 -6.33 3.48
C PHE A 73 -12.68 -5.82 4.06
N LEU A 74 -13.63 -5.34 3.24
CA LEU A 74 -14.95 -4.93 3.71
C LEU A 74 -15.69 -6.08 4.42
N ASN A 75 -15.68 -7.28 3.82
CA ASN A 75 -16.32 -8.44 4.43
C ASN A 75 -15.71 -8.81 5.78
N PHE A 76 -14.38 -8.74 5.91
CA PHE A 76 -13.68 -8.97 7.17
C PHE A 76 -14.07 -7.95 8.26
N LEU A 77 -14.36 -6.70 7.88
CA LEU A 77 -14.65 -5.62 8.82
C LEU A 77 -16.11 -5.57 9.30
N LYS A 78 -17.06 -6.26 8.64
CA LYS A 78 -18.52 -6.16 8.91
C LYS A 78 -18.90 -6.28 10.39
N ASN A 79 -18.26 -7.20 11.13
CA ASN A 79 -18.58 -7.48 12.53
C ASN A 79 -17.42 -7.17 13.48
N LYS A 80 -16.49 -6.30 13.06
CA LYS A 80 -15.30 -5.95 13.84
C LYS A 80 -15.30 -4.46 14.18
N LYS A 81 -14.66 -4.11 15.29
CA LYS A 81 -14.49 -2.72 15.74
C LYS A 81 -13.02 -2.44 15.98
N TYR A 82 -12.51 -1.49 15.20
CA TYR A 82 -11.17 -0.93 15.27
C TYR A 82 -11.28 0.59 15.30
N GLU A 83 -10.36 1.23 16.01
CA GLU A 83 -10.23 2.68 15.98
C GLU A 83 -9.66 3.12 14.64
N ASN A 84 -8.43 2.70 14.34
CA ASN A 84 -7.74 3.00 13.08
C ASN A 84 -7.34 1.72 12.34
N ILE A 85 -7.31 1.82 11.02
CA ILE A 85 -6.90 0.77 10.11
C ILE A 85 -5.85 1.31 9.15
N LEU A 86 -4.71 0.61 9.09
CA LEU A 86 -3.72 0.75 8.02
C LEU A 86 -4.00 -0.32 6.97
N CYS A 87 -4.37 0.10 5.77
CA CYS A 87 -4.36 -0.77 4.60
C CYS A 87 -3.08 -0.51 3.83
N CYS A 88 -2.27 -1.55 3.62
CA CYS A 88 -1.01 -1.40 2.91
C CYS A 88 -0.67 -2.60 2.01
N ASP A 89 0.25 -2.38 1.07
CA ASP A 89 0.94 -3.48 0.38
C ASP A 89 1.84 -4.24 1.37
N SER A 90 2.31 -5.43 1.00
CA SER A 90 3.09 -6.29 1.92
C SER A 90 4.46 -6.71 1.39
N ARG A 91 4.68 -6.70 0.07
CA ARG A 91 5.88 -7.25 -0.55
C ARG A 91 7.11 -6.35 -0.42
N ASP A 92 6.93 -5.05 -0.52
CA ASP A 92 8.00 -4.04 -0.59
C ASP A 92 7.84 -2.96 0.48
N ILE A 93 7.37 -3.36 1.67
CA ILE A 93 7.21 -2.49 2.84
C ILE A 93 8.02 -3.02 4.02
N TYR A 94 8.63 -2.11 4.78
CA TYR A 94 9.13 -2.35 6.13
C TYR A 94 8.84 -1.19 7.07
N PHE A 95 8.79 -1.48 8.37
CA PHE A 95 8.43 -0.51 9.42
C PHE A 95 9.67 -0.11 10.23
N GLN A 96 9.74 1.17 10.62
CA GLN A 96 10.75 1.69 11.55
C GLN A 96 10.13 2.12 12.89
N SER A 97 8.79 2.17 12.99
CA SER A 97 8.06 2.40 14.23
C SER A 97 6.61 1.88 14.15
N ASP A 98 5.84 2.05 15.23
CA ASP A 98 4.42 1.68 15.27
C ASP A 98 3.62 2.59 14.31
N PRO A 99 2.92 2.04 13.30
CA PRO A 99 2.13 2.82 12.35
C PRO A 99 1.01 3.66 12.98
N PHE A 100 0.60 3.38 14.21
CA PHE A 100 -0.44 4.13 14.91
C PHE A 100 0.10 5.16 15.89
N ASN A 101 1.41 5.17 16.15
CA ASN A 101 2.05 6.14 17.04
C ASN A 101 2.43 7.42 16.29
N PHE A 102 1.44 8.08 15.70
CA PHE A 102 1.59 9.34 14.99
C PHE A 102 0.31 10.17 15.08
N ASN A 103 0.45 11.49 15.20
CA ASN A 103 -0.70 12.39 15.28
C ASN A 103 -1.27 12.69 13.88
N TYR A 104 -2.08 11.76 13.38
CA TYR A 104 -2.75 11.91 12.09
C TYR A 104 -3.81 13.01 12.11
N LYS A 105 -3.74 13.94 11.14
CA LYS A 105 -4.62 15.13 11.09
C LYS A 105 -6.01 14.82 10.52
N GLY A 106 -6.12 13.84 9.63
CA GLY A 106 -7.36 13.47 8.96
C GLY A 106 -8.05 12.28 9.62
N LYS A 107 -9.37 12.16 9.42
CA LYS A 107 -10.10 10.90 9.72
C LYS A 107 -9.72 9.77 8.76
N ILE A 108 -9.15 10.14 7.61
CA ILE A 108 -8.44 9.27 6.67
C ILE A 108 -7.26 10.05 6.08
N ASN A 109 -6.15 9.36 5.85
CA ASN A 109 -4.85 9.93 5.57
C ASN A 109 -4.26 9.19 4.38
N PHE A 110 -3.85 9.97 3.38
CA PHE A 110 -3.18 9.47 2.18
C PHE A 110 -1.76 10.03 2.12
N PHE A 111 -0.88 9.26 1.50
CA PHE A 111 0.55 9.54 1.45
C PHE A 111 0.93 9.81 -0.01
N LEU A 112 1.46 11.01 -0.25
CA LEU A 112 1.88 11.44 -1.57
C LEU A 112 3.27 10.86 -1.90
N GLU A 113 3.52 10.67 -3.18
CA GLU A 113 4.85 10.47 -3.75
C GLU A 113 5.47 11.85 -4.05
N ASP A 114 6.54 11.91 -4.86
CA ASP A 114 7.22 13.18 -5.23
C ASP A 114 7.13 13.50 -6.73
N LYS A 115 6.10 12.97 -7.39
CA LYS A 115 5.92 13.13 -8.84
C LYS A 115 4.49 13.51 -9.17
N LYS A 116 4.31 14.44 -10.12
CA LYS A 116 2.97 14.79 -10.63
C LYS A 116 2.42 13.70 -11.53
N ILE A 117 1.10 13.62 -11.60
CA ILE A 117 0.39 12.66 -12.44
C ILE A 117 0.81 12.79 -13.92
N LYS A 118 0.90 14.02 -14.44
CA LYS A 118 1.26 14.27 -15.83
C LYS A 118 2.67 13.81 -16.21
N ASP A 119 3.59 13.82 -15.25
CA ASP A 119 5.01 13.50 -15.47
C ASP A 119 5.28 11.99 -15.39
N CYS A 120 4.28 11.20 -14.99
CA CYS A 120 4.36 9.74 -14.89
C CYS A 120 3.53 9.08 -16.00
N PRO A 121 4.17 8.48 -17.04
CA PRO A 121 3.46 7.85 -18.15
C PRO A 121 2.45 6.79 -17.72
N PHE A 122 2.77 6.01 -16.68
CA PHE A 122 1.87 4.97 -16.15
C PHE A 122 0.61 5.58 -15.53
N ASN A 123 0.75 6.54 -14.61
CA ASN A 123 -0.40 7.20 -13.97
C ASN A 123 -1.25 7.98 -14.98
N LYS A 124 -0.61 8.71 -15.91
CA LYS A 124 -1.30 9.36 -17.04
C LYS A 124 -2.14 8.35 -17.82
N ASN A 125 -1.53 7.24 -18.25
CA ASN A 125 -2.21 6.21 -19.06
C ASN A 125 -3.34 5.52 -18.28
N TRP A 126 -3.14 5.20 -16.99
CA TRP A 126 -4.18 4.61 -16.14
C TRP A 126 -5.40 5.52 -16.02
N ILE A 127 -5.21 6.82 -15.81
CA ILE A 127 -6.34 7.74 -15.67
C ILE A 127 -7.03 7.95 -17.03
N ILE A 128 -6.29 8.23 -18.11
CA ILE A 128 -6.88 8.46 -19.44
C ILE A 128 -7.67 7.23 -19.91
N LYS A 129 -7.12 6.02 -19.79
CA LYS A 129 -7.80 4.80 -20.24
C LYS A 129 -8.96 4.37 -19.34
N THR A 130 -9.08 4.92 -18.15
CA THR A 130 -10.16 4.57 -17.20
C THR A 130 -11.27 5.62 -17.19
N TYR A 131 -10.90 6.89 -17.18
CA TYR A 131 -11.81 8.03 -16.98
C TYR A 131 -11.89 8.99 -18.18
N GLY A 132 -10.97 8.89 -19.13
CA GLY A 132 -10.89 9.78 -20.30
C GLY A 132 -10.02 11.02 -20.07
N GLU A 133 -9.69 11.71 -21.16
CA GLU A 133 -8.77 12.86 -21.16
C GLU A 133 -9.29 14.04 -20.34
N LYS A 134 -10.58 14.39 -20.49
CA LYS A 134 -11.21 15.46 -19.71
C LYS A 134 -10.99 15.28 -18.20
N GLN A 135 -11.19 14.06 -17.69
CA GLN A 135 -11.00 13.78 -16.27
C GLN A 135 -9.53 13.79 -15.85
N TYR A 136 -8.62 13.39 -16.75
CA TYR A 136 -7.18 13.49 -16.53
C TYR A 136 -6.73 14.94 -16.41
N GLU A 137 -7.16 15.83 -17.32
CA GLU A 137 -6.78 17.25 -17.34
C GLU A 137 -7.10 17.95 -16.02
N GLU A 138 -8.22 17.61 -15.38
CA GLU A 138 -8.63 18.20 -14.11
C GLU A 138 -7.71 17.85 -12.92
N ILE A 139 -6.92 16.77 -13.02
CA ILE A 139 -6.06 16.28 -11.93
C ILE A 139 -4.59 16.11 -12.31
N ASN A 140 -4.19 16.37 -13.56
CA ASN A 140 -2.86 16.04 -14.09
C ASN A 140 -1.70 16.78 -13.37
N GLU A 141 -1.94 17.98 -12.83
CA GLU A 141 -0.97 18.77 -12.06
C GLU A 141 -0.84 18.32 -10.60
N LYS A 142 -1.72 17.43 -10.13
CA LYS A 142 -1.67 16.93 -8.75
C LYS A 142 -0.53 15.94 -8.58
N ILE A 143 0.01 15.90 -7.36
CA ILE A 143 1.02 14.92 -6.95
C ILE A 143 0.34 13.56 -6.83
N ILE A 144 1.01 12.53 -7.34
CA ILE A 144 0.57 11.14 -7.24
C ILE A 144 0.44 10.76 -5.78
N LEU A 145 -0.67 10.12 -5.42
CA LEU A 145 -0.78 9.41 -4.15
C LEU A 145 -0.38 7.95 -4.31
N CYS A 146 0.22 7.39 -3.27
CA CYS A 146 0.55 5.98 -3.19
C CYS A 146 -0.70 5.17 -2.80
N SER A 147 -1.27 4.41 -3.74
CA SER A 147 -2.43 3.54 -3.44
C SER A 147 -2.07 2.31 -2.61
N GLY A 148 -0.78 2.03 -2.44
CA GLY A 148 -0.26 0.96 -1.60
C GLY A 148 -0.28 1.28 -0.11
N THR A 149 -0.71 2.48 0.31
CA THR A 149 -0.89 2.83 1.73
C THR A 149 -2.07 3.77 1.94
N VAL A 150 -2.91 3.48 2.94
CA VAL A 150 -3.95 4.39 3.43
C VAL A 150 -4.21 4.11 4.91
N MET A 151 -4.33 5.16 5.71
CA MET A 151 -4.52 5.08 7.17
C MET A 151 -5.73 5.89 7.59
N GLY A 152 -6.64 5.33 8.38
CA GLY A 152 -7.74 6.13 8.91
C GLY A 152 -8.65 5.38 9.87
N SER A 153 -9.62 6.13 10.38
CA SER A 153 -10.71 5.57 11.18
C SER A 153 -11.44 4.46 10.42
N GLN A 154 -11.89 3.41 11.10
CA GLN A 154 -12.60 2.30 10.46
C GLN A 154 -13.76 2.78 9.56
N SER A 155 -14.57 3.74 10.04
CA SER A 155 -15.69 4.28 9.28
C SER A 155 -15.25 4.90 7.94
N LYS A 156 -14.11 5.60 7.93
CA LYS A 156 -13.60 6.22 6.70
C LYS A 156 -12.90 5.23 5.78
N ILE A 157 -12.27 4.20 6.32
CA ILE A 157 -11.68 3.12 5.52
C ILE A 157 -12.77 2.31 4.83
N ILE A 158 -13.90 2.03 5.52
CA ILE A 158 -15.07 1.40 4.90
C ILE A 158 -15.63 2.28 3.77
N GLU A 159 -15.83 3.58 4.01
CA GLU A 159 -16.28 4.54 2.98
C GLU A 159 -15.35 4.54 1.76
N TYR A 160 -14.02 4.58 1.98
CA TYR A 160 -13.02 4.54 0.91
C TYR A 160 -13.07 3.22 0.13
N PHE A 161 -13.16 2.07 0.80
CA PHE A 161 -13.26 0.77 0.13
C PHE A 161 -14.55 0.66 -0.69
N THR A 162 -15.68 1.13 -0.18
CA THR A 162 -16.92 1.17 -0.96
C THR A 162 -16.78 2.05 -2.20
N LEU A 163 -16.17 3.23 -2.08
CA LEU A 163 -15.92 4.13 -3.22
C LEU A 163 -15.01 3.51 -4.27
N ILE A 164 -13.89 2.89 -3.86
CA ILE A 164 -12.95 2.30 -4.82
C ILE A 164 -13.55 1.09 -5.52
N ILE A 165 -14.32 0.23 -4.83
CA ILE A 165 -15.03 -0.90 -5.43
C ILE A 165 -16.04 -0.40 -6.47
N ASN A 166 -16.86 0.58 -6.11
CA ASN A 166 -17.85 1.17 -7.01
C ASN A 166 -17.17 1.79 -8.25
N ASN A 167 -16.05 2.49 -8.06
CA ASN A 167 -15.30 3.10 -9.15
C ASN A 167 -14.63 2.07 -10.06
N ILE A 168 -14.03 1.01 -9.52
CA ILE A 168 -13.45 -0.10 -10.30
C ILE A 168 -14.54 -0.78 -11.14
N SER A 169 -15.72 -0.98 -10.56
CA SER A 169 -16.85 -1.61 -11.26
C SER A 169 -17.39 -0.74 -12.40
N LYS A 170 -17.59 0.56 -12.11
CA LYS A 170 -18.19 1.53 -13.04
C LYS A 170 -17.25 1.95 -14.17
N PHE A 171 -15.97 2.17 -13.86
CA PHE A 171 -14.99 2.71 -14.80
C PHE A 171 -13.91 1.66 -15.08
N LYS A 172 -14.11 0.85 -16.12
CA LYS A 172 -13.15 -0.20 -16.48
C LYS A 172 -12.00 0.37 -17.31
N TYR A 173 -10.78 -0.05 -16.99
CA TYR A 173 -9.60 0.25 -17.81
C TYR A 173 -9.77 -0.26 -19.25
N LYS A 174 -9.69 0.66 -20.22
CA LYS A 174 -9.75 0.36 -21.65
C LYS A 174 -8.45 -0.31 -22.11
N ARG A 175 -8.49 -1.65 -22.24
CA ARG A 175 -7.36 -2.47 -22.69
C ARG A 175 -7.02 -2.19 -24.16
N LYS A 176 -5.74 -2.38 -24.53
CA LYS A 176 -5.36 -2.35 -25.96
C LYS A 176 -6.08 -3.46 -26.72
N LEU A 177 -6.48 -3.16 -27.97
CA LEU A 177 -7.28 -4.06 -28.81
C LEU A 177 -6.71 -5.49 -28.88
N LYS A 178 -5.39 -5.64 -29.05
CA LYS A 178 -4.74 -6.96 -29.09
C LYS A 178 -5.00 -7.83 -27.84
N TYR A 179 -5.09 -7.22 -26.65
CA TYR A 179 -5.36 -7.95 -25.41
C TYR A 179 -6.85 -8.23 -25.23
N SER A 180 -7.72 -7.36 -25.74
CA SER A 180 -9.15 -7.60 -25.82
C SER A 180 -9.46 -8.79 -26.73
N LEU A 181 -8.87 -8.83 -27.93
CA LEU A 181 -9.10 -9.89 -28.93
C LEU A 181 -8.53 -11.25 -28.49
N THR A 182 -7.38 -11.25 -27.82
CA THR A 182 -6.75 -12.50 -27.35
C THR A 182 -7.25 -12.95 -25.98
N PHE A 183 -8.18 -12.20 -25.37
CA PHE A 183 -8.63 -12.38 -23.98
C PHE A 183 -7.49 -12.44 -22.95
N ARG A 184 -6.32 -11.92 -23.31
CA ARG A 184 -5.14 -11.85 -22.44
C ARG A 184 -5.23 -10.63 -21.54
N ILE A 185 -4.54 -10.70 -20.41
CA ILE A 185 -4.45 -9.57 -19.48
C ILE A 185 -3.51 -8.53 -20.09
N ASP A 186 -3.99 -7.29 -20.18
CA ASP A 186 -3.18 -6.15 -20.56
C ASP A 186 -2.20 -5.83 -19.41
N PRO A 187 -0.87 -6.01 -19.60
CA PRO A 187 0.11 -5.73 -18.56
C PRO A 187 0.12 -4.26 -18.16
N GLU A 188 -0.26 -3.33 -19.04
CA GLU A 188 -0.35 -1.91 -18.70
C GLU A 188 -1.54 -1.60 -17.80
N GLY A 189 -2.55 -2.47 -17.75
CA GLY A 189 -3.69 -2.31 -16.84
C GLY A 189 -3.36 -2.73 -15.39
N ARG A 190 -2.21 -3.36 -15.15
CA ARG A 190 -1.74 -3.66 -13.79
C ARG A 190 -1.39 -2.36 -13.08
N GLY A 191 -1.81 -2.16 -11.84
CA GLY A 191 -1.61 -0.88 -11.14
C GLY A 191 -2.73 0.14 -11.34
N CYS A 192 -3.77 -0.17 -12.13
CA CYS A 192 -4.85 0.78 -12.40
C CYS A 192 -5.66 1.18 -11.14
N ASP A 193 -5.57 0.44 -10.03
CA ASP A 193 -6.13 0.85 -8.75
C ASP A 193 -5.49 2.15 -8.23
N GLN A 194 -4.23 2.42 -8.58
CA GLN A 194 -3.59 3.71 -8.34
C GLN A 194 -4.26 4.85 -9.12
N GLY A 195 -4.71 4.60 -10.35
CA GLY A 195 -5.50 5.54 -11.14
C GLY A 195 -6.84 5.87 -10.48
N HIS A 196 -7.55 4.85 -9.98
CA HIS A 196 -8.80 5.04 -9.22
C HIS A 196 -8.59 5.81 -7.92
N ALA A 197 -7.54 5.48 -7.17
CA ALA A 197 -7.23 6.14 -5.92
C ALA A 197 -6.92 7.63 -6.14
N ASN A 198 -6.05 7.96 -7.11
CA ASN A 198 -5.76 9.34 -7.52
C ASN A 198 -7.04 10.09 -7.90
N TYR A 199 -7.90 9.47 -8.72
CA TYR A 199 -9.17 10.08 -9.11
C TYR A 199 -10.05 10.38 -7.90
N ILE A 200 -10.33 9.39 -7.03
CA ILE A 200 -11.21 9.54 -5.86
C ILE A 200 -10.75 10.66 -4.94
N VAL A 201 -9.45 10.70 -4.63
CA VAL A 201 -8.89 11.65 -3.67
C VAL A 201 -8.78 13.05 -4.26
N HIS A 202 -8.22 13.20 -5.47
CA HIS A 202 -8.03 14.53 -6.07
C HIS A 202 -9.33 15.16 -6.56
N LYS A 203 -10.35 14.35 -6.89
CA LYS A 203 -11.72 14.82 -7.16
C LYS A 203 -12.55 15.03 -5.90
N LYS A 204 -11.97 14.85 -4.71
CA LYS A 204 -12.62 15.07 -3.41
C LYS A 204 -13.91 14.26 -3.22
N LEU A 205 -13.96 13.03 -3.76
CA LEU A 205 -15.11 12.14 -3.61
C LEU A 205 -15.22 11.57 -2.19
N ILE A 206 -14.15 11.66 -1.40
CA ILE A 206 -14.11 11.33 0.02
C ILE A 206 -13.74 12.59 0.83
N LYS A 207 -14.42 12.81 1.96
CA LYS A 207 -14.24 13.99 2.82
C LYS A 207 -13.41 13.68 4.08
N ASN A 208 -12.93 14.73 4.74
CA ASN A 208 -12.10 14.67 5.97
C ASN A 208 -10.76 13.95 5.75
N ILE A 209 -10.16 14.19 4.59
CA ILE A 209 -8.86 13.66 4.23
C ILE A 209 -7.75 14.56 4.76
N ASN A 210 -6.58 13.97 5.03
CA ASN A 210 -5.32 14.70 5.06
C ASN A 210 -4.33 14.07 4.06
N LEU A 211 -3.55 14.90 3.37
CA LEU A 211 -2.49 14.48 2.47
C LEU A 211 -1.14 14.76 3.12
N TYR A 212 -0.30 13.74 3.26
CA TYR A 212 1.07 13.88 3.73
C TYR A 212 2.02 13.92 2.54
N LYS A 213 2.88 14.95 2.49
CA LYS A 213 3.99 15.01 1.52
C LYS A 213 4.96 13.87 1.80
N ASN A 214 5.54 13.28 0.75
CA ASN A 214 6.54 12.22 0.90
C ASN A 214 7.75 12.70 1.71
N SER A 215 8.25 13.91 1.40
CA SER A 215 9.49 14.45 1.97
C SER A 215 9.48 14.66 3.48
N SER A 216 8.32 14.93 4.08
CA SER A 216 8.19 15.34 5.48
C SER A 216 7.11 14.58 6.24
N GLY A 217 6.43 13.67 5.54
CA GLY A 217 5.36 12.86 6.10
C GLY A 217 5.90 11.70 6.93
N PRO A 218 5.02 10.93 7.57
CA PRO A 218 5.44 9.77 8.32
C PRO A 218 5.81 8.60 7.41
N PHE A 219 5.34 8.53 6.17
CA PHE A 219 5.55 7.39 5.27
C PHE A 219 6.38 7.82 4.07
N ALA A 220 7.35 6.98 3.68
CA ALA A 220 8.17 7.17 2.50
C ALA A 220 7.77 6.18 1.40
N THR A 221 7.31 6.68 0.26
CA THR A 221 7.25 5.91 -1.00
C THR A 221 8.48 6.27 -1.83
N VAL A 222 9.48 5.40 -1.84
CA VAL A 222 10.86 5.84 -2.12
C VAL A 222 11.23 5.92 -3.59
N PHE A 223 10.38 5.36 -4.48
CA PHE A 223 10.72 5.25 -5.90
C PHE A 223 11.00 6.60 -6.56
N TYR A 224 10.25 7.65 -6.20
CA TYR A 224 10.50 9.03 -6.64
C TYR A 224 11.06 9.96 -5.55
N LEU A 225 11.37 9.42 -4.36
CA LEU A 225 11.84 10.24 -3.24
C LEU A 225 13.20 10.85 -3.57
N LYS A 226 13.32 12.18 -3.51
CA LYS A 226 14.55 12.85 -3.99
C LYS A 226 15.78 12.51 -3.15
N ASN A 227 15.64 12.59 -1.83
CA ASN A 227 16.76 12.43 -0.90
C ASN A 227 16.57 11.15 -0.10
N ILE A 228 17.56 10.27 -0.17
CA ILE A 228 17.65 9.07 0.66
C ILE A 228 18.79 9.30 1.64
N TYR A 229 18.44 9.43 2.91
CA TYR A 229 19.40 9.61 3.99
C TYR A 229 19.05 8.69 5.15
N PHE A 230 20.03 7.92 5.61
CA PHE A 230 19.89 7.02 6.74
C PHE A 230 20.71 7.53 7.92
N ASN A 231 20.16 7.41 9.13
CA ASN A 231 20.91 7.69 10.35
C ASN A 231 21.86 6.53 10.72
N LYS A 232 22.64 6.70 11.80
CA LYS A 232 23.53 5.65 12.33
C LYS A 232 22.79 4.37 12.76
N LYS A 233 21.48 4.44 13.02
CA LYS A 233 20.64 3.28 13.35
C LYS A 233 20.12 2.55 12.10
N ASN A 234 20.47 3.01 10.90
CA ASN A 234 20.00 2.53 9.60
C ASN A 234 18.52 2.86 9.34
N GLU A 235 17.98 3.91 9.98
CA GLU A 235 16.62 4.37 9.76
C GLU A 235 16.61 5.45 8.68
N LEU A 236 15.74 5.31 7.67
CA LEU A 236 15.51 6.33 6.65
C LEU A 236 14.85 7.55 7.29
N LEU A 237 15.44 8.74 7.09
CA LEU A 237 14.96 9.99 7.65
C LEU A 237 14.21 10.84 6.62
N ASN A 238 13.23 11.58 7.11
CA ASN A 238 12.55 12.61 6.34
C ASN A 238 13.33 13.95 6.35
N SER A 239 12.80 14.98 5.68
CA SER A 239 13.43 16.31 5.59
C SER A 239 13.53 17.05 6.94
N SER A 240 12.82 16.58 7.96
CA SER A 240 12.85 17.10 9.33
C SER A 240 13.81 16.31 10.22
N ASN A 241 14.60 15.38 9.66
CA ASN A 241 15.48 14.45 10.36
C ASN A 241 14.76 13.45 11.29
N ASP A 242 13.44 13.31 11.15
CA ASP A 242 12.68 12.28 11.83
C ASP A 242 12.69 10.97 11.02
N PRO A 243 12.84 9.81 11.66
CA PRO A 243 12.65 8.54 10.98
C PRO A 243 11.24 8.41 10.39
N TYR A 244 11.14 7.97 9.13
CA TYR A 244 9.86 7.53 8.60
C TYR A 244 9.33 6.34 9.41
N ILE A 245 8.02 6.27 9.61
CA ILE A 245 7.34 5.16 10.27
C ILE A 245 7.33 3.92 9.38
N LEU A 246 7.10 4.13 8.09
CA LEU A 246 6.94 3.08 7.09
C LEU A 246 7.69 3.48 5.82
N VAL A 247 8.45 2.53 5.27
CA VAL A 247 9.18 2.68 4.01
C VAL A 247 8.63 1.70 2.99
N HIS A 248 8.20 2.20 1.83
CA HIS A 248 7.55 1.47 0.77
C HIS A 248 8.33 1.61 -0.55
N GLN A 249 8.37 0.52 -1.32
CA GLN A 249 9.06 0.40 -2.62
C GLN A 249 10.59 0.45 -2.50
N TYR A 250 11.14 0.04 -1.36
CA TYR A 250 12.59 0.04 -1.13
C TYR A 250 13.36 -0.79 -2.15
N ASP A 251 12.73 -1.86 -2.67
CA ASP A 251 13.33 -2.75 -3.66
C ASP A 251 13.43 -2.13 -5.06
N LYS A 252 12.73 -1.01 -5.32
CA LYS A 252 12.86 -0.23 -6.57
C LYS A 252 14.15 0.58 -6.63
N ARG A 253 14.82 0.75 -5.49
CA ARG A 253 16.09 1.48 -5.35
C ARG A 253 17.10 0.65 -4.58
N TRP A 254 17.16 -0.64 -4.89
CA TRP A 254 17.88 -1.62 -4.08
C TRP A 254 19.35 -1.26 -3.86
N ASP A 255 20.04 -0.71 -4.86
CA ASP A 255 21.46 -0.34 -4.73
C ASP A 255 21.71 0.69 -3.60
N GLU A 256 20.75 1.61 -3.38
CA GLU A 256 20.83 2.63 -2.33
C GLU A 256 20.36 2.09 -0.97
N PHE A 257 19.51 1.06 -0.97
CA PHE A 257 18.91 0.49 0.24
C PHE A 257 19.66 -0.74 0.78
N LYS A 258 20.39 -1.48 -0.06
CA LYS A 258 20.90 -2.82 0.25
C LYS A 258 21.68 -2.88 1.56
N SER A 259 22.62 -1.95 1.76
CA SER A 259 23.45 -1.91 2.98
C SER A 259 22.59 -1.74 4.24
N ASN A 260 21.78 -0.67 4.29
CA ASN A 260 20.94 -0.36 5.44
C ASN A 260 19.87 -1.42 5.70
N VAL A 261 19.20 -1.93 4.65
CA VAL A 261 18.18 -2.97 4.77
C VAL A 261 18.78 -4.28 5.27
N ASN A 262 19.99 -4.65 4.83
CA ASN A 262 20.67 -5.84 5.34
C ASN A 262 21.02 -5.69 6.83
N GLU A 263 21.44 -4.50 7.27
CA GLU A 263 21.65 -4.24 8.71
C GLU A 263 20.34 -4.27 9.52
N ILE A 264 19.24 -3.74 8.98
CA ILE A 264 17.91 -3.87 9.59
C ILE A 264 17.52 -5.34 9.72
N ARG A 265 17.70 -6.14 8.66
CA ARG A 265 17.39 -7.57 8.63
C ARG A 265 18.16 -8.33 9.70
N LYS A 266 19.46 -8.08 9.85
CA LYS A 266 20.28 -8.66 10.92
C LYS A 266 19.74 -8.30 12.31
N LYS A 267 19.44 -7.01 12.55
CA LYS A 267 18.92 -6.52 13.84
C LYS A 267 17.59 -7.14 14.27
N ILE A 268 16.79 -7.63 13.31
CA ILE A 268 15.49 -8.28 13.58
C ILE A 268 15.56 -9.81 13.40
N GLY A 269 16.77 -10.38 13.40
CA GLY A 269 17.01 -11.82 13.36
C GLY A 269 16.60 -12.47 12.03
N ILE A 270 16.92 -11.84 10.90
CA ILE A 270 16.76 -12.43 9.57
C ILE A 270 18.14 -12.78 9.03
N ASP A 271 18.49 -14.07 9.07
CA ASP A 271 19.84 -14.56 8.78
C ASP A 271 20.18 -14.60 7.28
N ARG A 272 19.15 -14.58 6.41
CA ARG A 272 19.35 -14.55 4.95
C ARG A 272 19.52 -13.12 4.44
N ILE A 273 20.73 -12.81 3.99
CA ILE A 273 21.08 -11.59 3.23
C ILE A 273 20.50 -11.73 1.80
N LEU A 274 19.94 -10.64 1.26
CA LEU A 274 19.45 -10.53 -0.12
C LEU A 274 20.52 -9.92 -1.04
#